data_AF-A0A1W9GEA8-F1
#
_entry.id   AF-A0A1W9GEA8-F1
#
_cell.length_a   1.000
_cell.length_b   1.000
_cell.length_c   1.000
_cell.angle_alpha   90.00
_cell.angle_beta   90.00
_cell.angle_gamma   90.00
#
_symmetry.space_group_name_H-M   'P 1'
#
loop_
_entity.id
_entity.type
_entity.pdbx_description
1 polymer ?
#
loop_
_entity_poly.entity_id
_entity_poly.type
_entity_poly.pdbx_seq_one_letter_code
_entity_poly.pdbx_strand_id
1 'polypeptide(L)'
;MKKRRPTYEEQIVRDYEKGQFKSVAPSKAELKRFKEAARATFIKNRRVNVRLSTPDLMDIQTRAAEEGVPYQTLIASVLHKFVTGRFTEKSSRLTTRSSGRARRRRAA
;
A
#
# COMPACT_ATOMS: atom_id res chain seq x y z
N MET A 1 31.67 -12.65 -29.62
CA MET A 1 30.85 -11.82 -28.70
C MET A 1 29.96 -12.76 -27.85
N LYS A 2 30.16 -12.81 -26.53
CA LYS A 2 29.38 -13.70 -25.63
C LYS A 2 27.97 -13.12 -25.43
N LYS A 3 26.93 -13.86 -25.84
CA LYS A 3 25.52 -13.51 -25.58
C LYS A 3 25.24 -13.55 -24.07
N ARG A 4 24.89 -12.39 -23.50
CA ARG A 4 24.39 -12.27 -22.12
C ARG A 4 23.05 -13.01 -22.03
N ARG A 5 22.93 -13.95 -21.08
CA ARG A 5 21.64 -14.60 -20.80
C ARG A 5 20.72 -13.57 -20.15
N PRO A 6 19.46 -13.45 -20.60
CA PRO A 6 18.53 -12.50 -20.02
C PRO A 6 18.26 -12.90 -18.56
N THR A 7 18.19 -11.92 -17.66
CA THR A 7 17.85 -12.17 -16.26
C THR A 7 16.40 -12.67 -16.15
N TYR A 8 16.07 -13.32 -15.03
CA TYR A 8 14.73 -13.84 -14.78
C TYR A 8 13.65 -12.75 -14.94
N GLU A 9 13.93 -11.53 -14.47
CA GLU A 9 13.05 -10.38 -14.60
C GLU A 9 12.85 -9.94 -16.07
N GLU A 10 13.93 -9.91 -16.86
CA GLU A 10 13.89 -9.57 -18.29
C GLU A 10 13.07 -10.61 -19.10
N GLN A 11 13.10 -11.88 -18.69
CA GLN A 11 12.31 -12.95 -19.31
C GLN A 11 10.82 -12.78 -19.01
N ILE A 12 10.45 -12.47 -17.76
CA ILE A 12 9.05 -12.23 -17.38
C ILE A 12 8.45 -11.07 -18.17
N VAL A 13 9.18 -9.94 -18.27
CA VAL A 13 8.71 -8.77 -19.03
C VAL A 13 8.50 -9.13 -20.50
N ARG A 14 9.46 -9.83 -21.09
CA ARG A 14 9.39 -10.26 -22.49
C ARG A 14 8.21 -11.21 -22.75
N ASP A 15 7.92 -12.13 -21.85
CA ASP A 15 6.83 -13.10 -22.00
C ASP A 15 5.46 -12.44 -21.74
N TYR A 16 5.41 -11.39 -20.92
CA TYR A 16 4.26 -10.52 -20.75
C TYR A 16 3.97 -9.68 -21.99
N GLU A 17 4.98 -9.00 -22.54
CA GLU A 17 4.86 -8.20 -23.78
C GLU A 17 4.46 -9.05 -24.99
N LYS A 18 4.90 -10.32 -25.03
CA LYS A 18 4.49 -11.29 -26.04
C LYS A 18 3.09 -11.86 -25.85
N GLY A 19 2.37 -11.44 -24.81
CA GLY A 19 1.00 -11.90 -24.52
C GLY A 19 0.92 -13.39 -24.19
N GLN A 20 1.99 -14.01 -23.68
CA GLN A 20 2.00 -15.44 -23.36
C GLN A 20 1.22 -15.77 -22.09
N PHE A 21 1.01 -14.78 -21.21
CA PHE A 21 0.20 -14.97 -20.02
C PHE A 21 -1.29 -14.87 -20.33
N LYS A 22 -2.02 -15.94 -20.03
CA LYS A 22 -3.48 -15.95 -20.05
C LYS A 22 -3.99 -15.61 -18.66
N SER A 23 -4.86 -14.62 -18.55
CA SER A 23 -5.57 -14.30 -17.32
C SER A 23 -6.46 -15.49 -16.93
N VAL A 24 -6.00 -16.26 -15.95
CA VAL A 24 -6.78 -17.35 -15.37
C VAL A 24 -7.61 -16.79 -14.22
N ALA A 25 -8.93 -16.90 -14.33
CA ALA A 25 -9.80 -16.65 -13.19
C ALA A 25 -9.56 -17.76 -12.15
N PRO A 26 -9.27 -17.42 -10.88
CA PRO A 26 -9.02 -18.42 -9.86
C PRO A 26 -10.26 -19.31 -9.69
N SER A 27 -10.04 -20.62 -9.60
CA SER A 27 -11.10 -21.58 -9.33
C SER A 27 -11.77 -21.30 -7.99
N LYS A 28 -13.00 -21.78 -7.80
CA LYS A 28 -13.73 -21.63 -6.52
C LYS A 28 -12.93 -22.16 -5.32
N ALA A 29 -12.11 -23.20 -5.53
CA ALA A 29 -11.24 -23.79 -4.51
C ALA A 29 -10.04 -22.89 -4.16
N GLU A 30 -9.40 -22.27 -5.15
CA GLU A 30 -8.29 -21.33 -4.94
C GLU A 30 -8.77 -20.04 -4.27
N LEU A 31 -9.93 -19.51 -4.69
CA LEU A 31 -10.57 -18.38 -4.02
C LEU A 31 -10.86 -18.68 -2.54
N LYS A 32 -11.30 -19.90 -2.22
CA LYS A 32 -11.52 -20.32 -0.83
C LYS A 32 -10.20 -20.38 -0.06
N ARG A 33 -9.16 -20.99 -0.62
CA ARG A 33 -7.82 -21.04 -0.01
C ARG A 33 -7.23 -19.66 0.25
N PHE A 34 -7.33 -18.74 -0.71
CA PHE A 34 -6.84 -17.37 -0.54
C PHE A 34 -7.63 -16.61 0.53
N LYS A 35 -8.96 -16.79 0.57
CA LYS A 35 -9.79 -16.22 1.63
C LYS A 35 -9.46 -16.79 3.01
N GLU A 36 -9.20 -18.10 3.11
CA GLU A 36 -8.82 -18.77 4.36
C GLU A 36 -7.44 -18.32 4.84
N ALA A 37 -6.44 -18.25 3.96
CA ALA A 37 -5.11 -17.74 4.29
C ALA A 37 -5.16 -16.27 4.73
N ALA A 38 -5.95 -15.44 4.04
CA ALA A 38 -6.17 -14.05 4.43
C ALA A 38 -6.87 -13.96 5.80
N ARG A 39 -7.90 -14.78 6.06
CA ARG A 39 -8.60 -14.81 7.36
C ARG A 39 -7.70 -15.27 8.51
N ALA A 40 -6.91 -16.32 8.30
CA ALA A 40 -6.00 -16.86 9.32
C ALA A 40 -4.92 -15.86 9.73
N THR A 41 -4.42 -15.08 8.78
CA THR A 41 -3.44 -14.01 9.05
C THR A 41 -4.07 -12.71 9.58
N PHE A 42 -5.38 -12.52 9.38
CA PHE A 42 -6.10 -11.32 9.83
C PHE A 42 -6.59 -11.37 11.28
N ILE A 43 -6.42 -12.50 11.99
CA ILE A 43 -6.96 -12.63 13.35
C ILE A 43 -6.18 -11.74 14.32
N LYS A 44 -6.79 -10.62 14.70
CA LYS A 44 -6.28 -9.67 15.71
C LYS A 44 -6.48 -10.26 17.11
N ASN A 45 -5.59 -11.15 17.53
CA ASN A 45 -5.75 -11.95 18.77
C ASN A 45 -5.51 -11.17 20.08
N ARG A 46 -4.92 -9.96 20.04
CA ARG A 46 -4.66 -9.15 21.25
C ARG A 46 -5.03 -7.68 21.05
N ARG A 47 -5.61 -7.08 22.09
CA ARG A 47 -5.97 -5.66 22.15
C ARG A 47 -4.86 -4.85 22.80
N VAL A 48 -4.59 -3.66 22.25
CA VAL A 48 -3.62 -2.69 22.79
C VAL A 48 -4.32 -1.34 22.87
N ASN A 49 -4.18 -0.63 23.99
CA ASN A 49 -4.67 0.73 24.17
C ASN A 49 -3.51 1.71 24.00
N VAL A 50 -3.67 2.71 23.12
CA VAL A 50 -2.66 3.72 22.85
C VAL A 50 -3.26 5.10 23.12
N ARG A 51 -2.53 5.96 23.82
CA ARG A 51 -2.88 7.38 23.98
C ARG A 51 -2.19 8.17 22.89
N LEU A 52 -2.93 9.05 22.22
CA LEU A 52 -2.43 9.94 21.17
C LEU A 52 -2.82 11.37 21.51
N SER A 53 -2.03 12.33 21.05
CA SER A 53 -2.43 13.72 21.12
C SER A 53 -3.62 13.99 20.18
N THR A 54 -4.42 15.01 20.48
CA THR A 54 -5.55 15.39 19.61
C THR A 54 -5.08 15.74 18.18
N PRO A 55 -4.01 16.54 17.98
CA PRO A 55 -3.49 16.82 16.64
C PRO A 55 -3.11 15.55 15.86
N ASP A 56 -2.38 14.62 16.50
CA ASP A 56 -1.96 13.38 15.84
C ASP A 56 -3.16 12.53 15.42
N LEU A 57 -4.20 12.45 16.26
CA LEU A 57 -5.41 11.70 15.93
C LEU A 57 -6.13 12.31 14.72
N MET A 58 -6.20 13.64 14.62
CA MET A 58 -6.80 14.33 13.48
C MET A 58 -6.00 14.10 12.19
N ASP A 59 -4.68 14.11 12.26
CA ASP A 59 -3.81 13.84 11.10
C ASP A 59 -3.96 12.39 10.61
N ILE A 60 -4.06 11.43 11.53
CA ILE A 60 -4.31 10.02 11.20
C ILE A 60 -5.69 9.86 10.55
N GLN A 61 -6.72 10.50 11.08
CA GLN A 61 -8.07 10.47 10.49
C GLN A 61 -8.07 11.04 9.07
N THR A 62 -7.37 12.16 8.86
CA THR A 62 -7.23 12.79 7.54
C THR A 62 -6.55 11.85 6.56
N ARG A 63 -5.41 11.25 6.93
CA ARG A 63 -4.70 10.27 6.08
C ARG A 63 -5.54 9.03 5.79
N ALA A 64 -6.30 8.55 6.77
CA ALA A 64 -7.16 7.38 6.59
C ALA A 64 -8.31 7.66 5.61
N ALA A 65 -8.89 8.86 5.69
CA ALA A 65 -9.89 9.33 4.73
C ALA A 65 -9.31 9.45 3.31
N GLU A 66 -8.07 9.94 3.15
CA GLU A 66 -7.38 9.97 1.85
C GLU A 66 -7.18 8.57 1.23
N GLU A 67 -6.93 7.56 2.06
CA GLU A 67 -6.76 6.16 1.65
C GLU A 67 -8.11 5.42 1.52
N GLY A 68 -9.23 6.03 1.94
CA GLY A 68 -10.55 5.40 1.92
C GLY A 68 -10.72 4.26 2.92
N VAL A 69 -9.95 4.27 4.01
CA VAL A 69 -9.98 3.24 5.05
C VAL A 69 -10.31 3.85 6.42
N PRO A 70 -10.89 3.08 7.36
CA PRO A 70 -11.05 3.55 8.74
C PRO A 70 -9.69 3.86 9.39
N TYR A 71 -9.62 4.86 10.26
CA TYR A 71 -8.37 5.25 10.93
C TYR A 71 -7.76 4.12 11.76
N GLN A 72 -8.57 3.26 12.37
CA GLN A 72 -8.10 2.07 13.09
C GLN A 72 -7.43 1.07 12.15
N THR A 73 -7.95 0.93 10.93
CA THR A 73 -7.37 0.06 9.90
C THR A 73 -6.04 0.62 9.41
N LEU A 74 -5.95 1.94 9.22
CA LEU A 74 -4.69 2.60 8.87
C LEU A 74 -3.63 2.35 9.95
N ILE A 75 -3.95 2.62 11.22
CA ILE A 75 -3.04 2.39 12.37
C ILE A 75 -2.56 0.95 12.39
N ALA A 76 -3.46 -0.02 12.27
CA ALA A 76 -3.11 -1.44 12.25
C ALA A 76 -2.21 -1.79 11.06
N SER A 77 -2.47 -1.22 9.88
CA SER A 77 -1.65 -1.46 8.69
C SER A 77 -0.24 -0.90 8.83
N VAL A 78 -0.09 0.28 9.45
CA VAL A 78 1.20 0.92 9.70
C VAL A 78 2.03 0.08 10.66
N LEU A 79 1.44 -0.34 11.79
CA LEU A 79 2.11 -1.20 12.75
C LEU A 79 2.56 -2.52 12.12
N HIS A 80 1.71 -3.16 11.32
CA HIS A 80 2.08 -4.39 10.62
C HIS A 80 3.20 -4.18 9.60
N LYS A 81 3.12 -3.12 8.79
CA LYS A 81 4.18 -2.75 7.82
C LYS A 81 5.49 -2.43 8.52
N PHE A 82 5.44 -1.76 9.67
CA PHE A 82 6.61 -1.41 10.46
C PHE A 82 7.33 -2.67 10.98
N VAL A 83 6.58 -3.59 11.62
CA VAL A 83 7.15 -4.84 12.15
C VAL A 83 7.66 -5.76 11.04
N THR A 84 7.02 -5.76 9.87
CA THR A 84 7.45 -6.58 8.71
C THR A 84 8.57 -5.94 7.89
N GLY A 85 9.06 -4.75 8.27
CA GLY A 85 10.12 -4.03 7.54
C GLY A 85 9.70 -3.46 6.18
N ARG A 86 8.40 -3.39 5.91
CA ARG A 86 7.81 -2.92 4.64
C ARG A 86 7.23 -1.51 4.73
N PHE A 87 7.44 -0.82 5.85
CA PHE A 87 6.93 0.53 6.03
C PHE A 87 7.69 1.51 5.14
N THR A 88 6.96 2.17 4.24
CA THR A 88 7.46 3.23 3.37
C THR A 88 6.61 4.47 3.61
N GLU A 89 7.26 5.59 3.94
CA GLU A 89 6.56 6.84 4.15
C GLU A 89 6.11 7.41 2.81
N LYS A 90 4.80 7.53 2.62
CA LYS A 90 4.21 8.22 1.47
C LYS A 90 3.87 9.65 1.87
N SER A 91 4.32 10.62 1.06
CA SER A 91 3.91 12.02 1.18
C SER A 91 2.39 12.12 0.93
N SER A 92 1.67 12.85 1.79
CA SER A 92 0.22 13.01 1.63
C SER A 92 -0.09 13.85 0.40
N ARG A 93 -1.23 13.57 -0.25
CA ARG A 93 -1.62 14.33 -1.46
C ARG A 93 -2.10 15.74 -1.13
N LEU A 94 -2.43 16.01 0.14
CA LEU A 94 -2.87 17.31 0.63
C LEU A 94 -1.72 18.33 0.73
N THR A 95 -0.50 17.92 1.10
CA THR A 95 0.64 18.84 1.22
C THR A 95 1.13 19.36 -0.14
N THR A 96 0.93 18.59 -1.21
CA THR A 96 1.35 19.00 -2.57
C THR A 96 0.48 20.12 -3.14
N ARG A 97 -0.74 20.35 -2.62
CA ARG A 97 -1.65 21.39 -3.12
C ARG A 97 -1.33 22.78 -2.56
N SER A 98 -0.57 22.92 -1.47
CA SER A 98 -0.29 24.21 -0.84
C SER A 98 0.92 24.94 -1.45
N SER A 99 1.88 24.23 -2.04
CA SER A 99 3.09 24.82 -2.63
C SER A 99 2.83 25.60 -3.93
N GLY A 100 1.75 25.28 -4.66
CA GLY A 100 1.38 25.98 -5.90
C GLY A 100 0.74 27.35 -5.68
N ARG A 101 0.03 27.58 -4.56
CA ARG A 101 -0.69 28.83 -4.30
C ARG A 101 0.22 29.96 -3.81
N ALA A 102 1.32 29.63 -3.12
CA ALA A 102 2.28 30.61 -2.62
C ALA A 102 3.05 31.32 -3.74
N ARG A 103 3.24 30.67 -4.90
CA ARG A 103 4.00 31.24 -6.03
C ARG A 103 3.20 32.24 -6.87
N ARG A 104 1.87 32.22 -6.84
CA ARG A 104 1.01 33.16 -7.58
C ARG A 104 0.75 34.50 -6.87
N ARG A 105 1.11 34.61 -5.58
CA ARG A 105 0.93 35.83 -4.78
C ARG A 105 2.18 36.71 -4.67
N ARG A 106 3.32 36.29 -5.23
CA ARG A 106 4.57 37.06 -5.28
C ARG A 106 4.85 37.70 -6.65
N ALA A 107 3.88 37.67 -7.55
CA ALA A 107 3.97 38.21 -8.91
C ALA A 107 2.88 39.27 -9.18
N ALA A 108 2.42 39.96 -8.13
CA ALA A 108 1.55 41.12 -8.20
C ALA A 108 2.14 42.22 -7.32
#